data_AF-A0A1A8IRA7-F1
#
_entry.id   AF-A0A1A8IRA7-F1
#
_cell.length_a   1.000
_cell.length_b   1.000
_cell.length_c   1.000
_cell.angle_alpha   90.00
_cell.angle_beta   90.00
_cell.angle_gamma   90.00
#
_symmetry.space_group_name_H-M   'P 1'
#
loop_
_entity.id
_entity.type
_entity.pdbx_description
1 polymer ?
#
loop_
_entity_poly.entity_id
_entity_poly.type
_entity_poly.pdbx_seq_one_letter_code
_entity_poly.pdbx_strand_id
1 'polypeptide(L)'
;VIDWESWRPLWNQNGGSKRVYQKLSLAHALLIAPFLSSKQISSLAKSQFENAGRRFMEQTIILGIRKRPSRRWGFYLFPDCY
;
A
#
# COMPACT_ATOMS: atom_id res chain seq x y z
N VAL A 1 13.31 -10.70 9.02
CA VAL A 1 13.15 -9.38 8.37
C VAL A 1 12.37 -9.61 7.10
N ILE A 2 11.34 -8.81 6.84
CA ILE A 2 10.58 -8.85 5.59
C ILE A 2 11.07 -7.67 4.74
N ASP A 3 11.63 -7.99 3.59
CA ASP A 3 12.18 -7.00 2.66
C ASP A 3 11.13 -6.69 1.58
N TRP A 4 10.41 -5.58 1.77
CA TRP A 4 9.35 -5.13 0.87
C TRP A 4 9.57 -3.68 0.49
N GLU A 5 9.97 -3.46 -0.75
CA GLU A 5 10.28 -2.12 -1.25
C GLU A 5 9.50 -1.74 -2.51
N SER A 6 8.68 -2.63 -3.03
CA SER A 6 7.96 -2.42 -4.29
C SER A 6 7.09 -1.16 -4.24
N TRP A 7 6.32 -0.99 -3.18
CA TRP A 7 5.48 0.18 -2.89
C TRP A 7 5.54 0.55 -1.40
N ARG A 8 5.19 1.79 -1.07
CA ARG A 8 5.05 2.26 0.32
C ARG A 8 3.56 2.23 0.73
N PRO A 9 3.22 1.90 1.99
CA PRO A 9 1.83 1.76 2.41
C PRO A 9 1.07 3.08 2.41
N LEU A 10 1.77 4.21 2.50
CA LEU A 10 1.19 5.54 2.43
C LEU A 10 1.23 6.07 0.99
N TRP A 11 0.10 6.53 0.49
CA TRP A 11 -0.05 6.99 -0.90
C TRP A 11 1.02 8.01 -1.28
N ASN A 12 1.23 9.01 -0.42
CA ASN A 12 2.12 10.14 -0.67
C ASN A 12 3.60 9.74 -0.74
N GLN A 13 3.99 8.58 -0.21
CA GLN A 13 5.38 8.10 -0.23
C GLN A 13 5.74 7.35 -1.53
N ASN A 14 4.79 7.16 -2.45
CA ASN A 14 5.02 6.47 -3.72
C ASN A 14 5.47 7.42 -4.83
N GLY A 15 6.62 8.08 -4.62
CA GLY A 15 7.27 8.95 -5.60
C GLY A 15 8.13 8.21 -6.64
N GLY A 16 8.77 8.97 -7.54
CA GLY A 16 9.73 8.43 -8.52
C GLY A 16 9.17 7.26 -9.35
N SER A 17 9.92 6.16 -9.41
CA SER A 17 9.51 4.93 -10.10
C SER A 17 8.25 4.28 -9.52
N LYS A 18 7.89 4.57 -8.26
CA LYS A 18 6.70 4.03 -7.58
C LYS A 18 5.40 4.76 -7.94
N ARG A 19 5.46 5.87 -8.71
CA ARG A 19 4.27 6.56 -9.23
C ARG A 19 3.36 5.67 -10.08
N VAL A 20 3.89 4.56 -10.61
CA VAL A 20 3.09 3.57 -11.35
C VAL A 20 1.91 3.04 -10.52
N TYR A 21 2.11 2.82 -9.21
CA TYR A 21 1.03 2.31 -8.33
C TYR A 21 -0.10 3.33 -8.16
N GLN A 22 0.23 4.61 -8.08
CA GLN A 22 -0.77 5.69 -8.02
C GLN A 22 -1.57 5.77 -9.34
N LYS A 23 -0.88 5.72 -10.49
CA LYS A 23 -1.53 5.75 -11.81
C LYS A 23 -2.48 4.57 -12.01
N LEU A 24 -2.04 3.36 -11.68
CA LEU A 24 -2.87 2.15 -11.79
C LEU A 24 -4.07 2.19 -10.83
N SER A 25 -3.88 2.70 -9.61
CA SER A 25 -4.97 2.86 -8.65
C SER A 25 -6.02 3.87 -9.13
N LEU A 26 -5.60 4.98 -9.74
CA LEU A 26 -6.51 5.96 -10.34
C LEU A 26 -7.27 5.37 -11.53
N ALA A 27 -6.59 4.66 -12.43
CA ALA A 27 -7.23 4.00 -13.56
C ALA A 27 -8.27 2.96 -13.11
N HIS A 28 -7.94 2.19 -12.07
CA HIS A 28 -8.88 1.26 -11.46
C HIS A 28 -10.08 1.98 -10.84
N ALA A 29 -9.86 3.07 -10.09
CA ALA A 29 -10.94 3.86 -9.50
C ALA A 29 -11.89 4.46 -10.55
N LEU A 30 -11.35 4.91 -11.70
CA LEU A 30 -12.15 5.39 -12.83
C LEU A 30 -13.00 4.29 -13.45
N LEU A 31 -12.44 3.09 -13.60
CA LEU A 31 -13.15 1.95 -14.17
C LEU A 31 -14.34 1.52 -13.30
N ILE A 32 -14.19 1.53 -11.97
CA ILE A 32 -15.26 1.11 -11.05
C ILE A 32 -16.32 2.18 -10.79
N ALA A 33 -15.97 3.47 -10.94
CA ALA A 33 -16.86 4.58 -10.58
C ALA A 33 -16.76 5.74 -11.57
N PRO A 34 -17.04 5.52 -12.88
CA PRO A 34 -16.75 6.47 -13.96
C PRO A 34 -17.55 7.79 -13.87
N PHE A 35 -18.63 7.80 -13.09
CA PHE A 35 -19.51 8.95 -12.88
C PHE A 35 -19.01 9.91 -11.79
N LEU A 36 -17.96 9.56 -11.05
CA LEU A 36 -17.40 10.41 -10.01
C LEU A 36 -16.50 11.51 -10.59
N SER A 37 -16.45 12.66 -9.91
CA SER A 37 -15.51 13.72 -10.25
C SER A 37 -14.05 13.28 -10.03
N SER A 38 -13.11 13.92 -10.73
CA SER A 38 -11.67 13.62 -10.59
C SER A 38 -11.16 13.69 -9.14
N LYS A 39 -11.71 14.60 -8.31
CA LYS A 39 -11.38 14.70 -6.89
C LYS A 39 -11.87 13.49 -6.10
N GLN A 40 -13.10 13.03 -6.38
CA GLN A 40 -13.67 11.84 -5.74
C GLN A 40 -12.93 10.57 -6.17
N ILE A 41 -12.59 10.44 -7.45
CA ILE A 41 -11.74 9.36 -7.98
C ILE A 41 -10.39 9.33 -7.27
N SER A 42 -9.74 10.48 -7.11
CA SER A 42 -8.44 10.55 -6.44
C SER A 42 -8.53 10.13 -4.96
N SER A 43 -9.58 10.57 -4.27
CA SER A 43 -9.86 10.16 -2.89
C SER A 43 -10.13 8.65 -2.78
N LEU A 44 -10.93 8.11 -3.70
CA LEU A 44 -11.27 6.69 -3.76
C LEU A 44 -10.02 5.83 -4.01
N ALA A 45 -9.22 6.17 -5.02
CA ALA A 45 -7.98 5.48 -5.34
C ALA A 45 -7.00 5.47 -4.15
N LYS A 46 -6.82 6.62 -3.49
CA LYS A 46 -5.99 6.71 -2.30
C LYS A 46 -6.49 5.79 -1.18
N SER A 47 -7.77 5.88 -0.85
CA SER A 47 -8.39 5.07 0.20
C SER A 47 -8.27 3.57 -0.09
N GLN A 48 -8.56 3.15 -1.33
CA GLN A 48 -8.44 1.74 -1.73
C GLN A 48 -7.00 1.24 -1.64
N PHE A 49 -6.04 2.03 -2.14
CA PHE A 49 -4.63 1.67 -2.11
C PHE A 49 -4.11 1.53 -0.68
N GLU A 50 -4.33 2.52 0.18
CA GLU A 50 -3.83 2.51 1.56
C GLU A 50 -4.48 1.38 2.39
N ASN A 51 -5.78 1.14 2.21
CA ASN A 51 -6.48 0.04 2.87
C ASN A 51 -5.96 -1.33 2.41
N ALA A 52 -5.77 -1.53 1.11
CA ALA A 52 -5.23 -2.76 0.56
C ALA A 52 -3.78 -2.99 1.01
N GLY A 53 -2.95 -1.95 0.95
CA GLY A 53 -1.55 -1.99 1.39
C GLY A 53 -1.42 -2.33 2.87
N ARG A 54 -2.19 -1.66 3.73
CA ARG A 54 -2.27 -1.96 5.17
C ARG A 54 -2.65 -3.43 5.41
N ARG A 55 -3.76 -3.87 4.81
CA ARG A 55 -4.25 -5.24 4.97
C ARG A 55 -3.20 -6.26 4.54
N PHE A 56 -2.53 -6.03 3.41
CA PHE A 56 -1.52 -6.95 2.90
C PHE A 56 -0.33 -7.07 3.86
N MET A 57 0.23 -5.92 4.31
CA MET A 57 1.37 -5.91 5.23
C MET A 57 1.01 -6.53 6.59
N GLU A 58 -0.16 -6.19 7.16
CA GLU A 58 -0.63 -6.75 8.43
C GLU A 58 -0.82 -8.27 8.33
N GLN A 59 -1.49 -8.77 7.28
CA GLN A 59 -1.70 -10.22 7.13
C GLN A 59 -0.38 -10.97 6.94
N THR A 60 0.58 -10.36 6.22
CA THR A 60 1.91 -10.95 6.02
C THR A 60 2.66 -11.11 7.34
N ILE A 61 2.71 -10.07 8.18
CA ILE A 61 3.42 -10.15 9.45
C ILE A 61 2.70 -11.06 10.45
N ILE A 62 1.36 -11.05 10.49
CA ILE A 62 0.55 -11.98 11.29
C ILE A 62 0.85 -13.43 10.90
N LEU A 63 0.92 -13.72 9.60
CA LEU A 63 1.26 -15.06 9.12
C LEU A 63 2.67 -15.47 9.56
N GLY A 64 3.65 -14.57 9.45
CA GLY A 64 5.03 -14.81 9.91
C GLY A 64 5.08 -15.16 11.40
N ILE A 65 4.40 -14.36 12.23
CA ILE A 65 4.30 -14.59 13.69
C ILE A 65 3.67 -15.95 13.97
N ARG A 66 2.55 -16.29 13.32
CA ARG A 66 1.89 -17.59 13.49
C ARG A 66 2.77 -18.78 13.11
N LYS A 67 3.56 -18.66 12.04
CA LYS A 67 4.44 -19.74 11.53
C LYS A 67 5.74 -19.87 12.32
N ARG A 68 6.23 -18.79 12.91
CA ARG A 68 7.50 -18.71 13.66
C ARG A 68 7.34 -17.78 14.88
N PRO A 69 6.63 -18.23 15.94
CA PRO A 69 6.26 -17.36 17.06
C PRO A 69 7.45 -16.89 17.90
N SER A 70 8.53 -17.66 17.95
CA SER A 70 9.74 -17.31 18.71
C SER A 70 10.70 -16.36 17.98
N ARG A 71 10.31 -15.81 16.82
CA ARG A 71 11.15 -14.91 16.00
C ARG A 71 10.63 -13.49 16.05
N ARG A 72 11.57 -12.53 15.95
CA ARG A 72 11.24 -11.10 15.85
C ARG A 72 10.99 -10.76 14.38
N TRP A 73 9.77 -10.31 14.10
CA TRP A 73 9.33 -9.91 12.76
C TRP A 73 9.28 -8.40 12.65
N GLY A 74 9.61 -7.89 11.47
CA GLY A 74 9.62 -6.48 11.15
C GLY A 74 9.91 -6.28 9.66
N PHE A 75 9.43 -5.16 9.12
CA PHE A 75 9.71 -4.73 7.76
C PHE A 75 11.01 -3.91 7.74
N TYR A 76 11.86 -4.17 6.75
CA TYR A 76 13.01 -3.34 6.47
C TYR A 76 12.58 -1.91 6.08
N LEU A 77 13.31 -0.88 6.52
CA LEU A 77 13.04 0.56 6.30
C LEU A 77 11.80 1.15 7.01
N PHE A 78 11.25 0.50 8.04
CA PHE A 78 10.13 1.06 8.81
C PHE A 78 10.46 1.30 10.30
N PRO A 79 10.15 2.49 10.86
CA PRO A 79 9.68 3.70 10.16
C PRO A 79 10.78 4.35 9.29
N ASP A 80 10.36 5.03 8.22
CA ASP A 80 11.22 5.79 7.32
C ASP A 80 11.16 7.30 7.68
N CYS A 81 12.26 8.02 7.45
CA CYS A 81 12.42 9.46 7.73
C CYS A 81 12.42 10.32 6.45
N TYR A 82 11.95 9.76 5.32
CA TYR A 82 11.84 10.33 3.96
C TYR A 82 13.01 10.01 3.02
#